data_AF-A0A661KYX4-F1
#
_entry.id   AF-A0A661KYX4-F1
#
_cell.length_a   1.000
_cell.length_b   1.000
_cell.length_c   1.000
_cell.angle_alpha   90.00
_cell.angle_beta   90.00
_cell.angle_gamma   90.00
#
_symmetry.space_group_name_H-M   'P 1'
#
loop_
_entity.id
_entity.type
_entity.pdbx_description
1 polymer ?
#
loop_
_entity_poly.entity_id
_entity_poly.type
_entity_poly.pdbx_seq_one_letter_code
_entity_poly.pdbx_strand_id
1 'polypeptide(L)' 'MNDFVPQIVAFYCSNCASAAAEVANGLHMALPDNIKVI' A
#
# COMPACT_ATOMS: atom_id res chain seq x y z
N MET A 1 17.83 -0.46 -19.60
CA MET A 1 17.11 0.73 -19.08
C MET A 1 15.77 0.29 -18.49
N ASN A 2 15.77 -0.71 -17.60
CA ASN A 2 14.55 -1.32 -17.03
C ASN A 2 14.65 -1.62 -15.51
N ASP A 3 15.75 -1.21 -14.86
CA ASP A 3 16.00 -1.51 -13.43
C ASP A 3 15.49 -0.41 -12.49
N PHE A 4 14.79 0.59 -13.01
CA PHE A 4 14.22 1.65 -12.19
C PHE A 4 12.94 1.16 -11.51
N VAL A 5 12.98 1.02 -10.18
CA VAL A 5 11.80 0.75 -9.34
C VAL A 5 11.40 2.06 -8.66
N PRO A 6 10.20 2.60 -8.92
CA PRO A 6 9.75 3.84 -8.29
C PRO A 6 9.52 3.63 -6.79
N GLN A 7 9.84 4.63 -5.97
CA GLN A 7 9.45 4.65 -4.56
C GLN A 7 8.15 5.42 -4.40
N ILE A 8 7.10 4.75 -3.92
CA ILE A 8 5.75 5.30 -3.84
C ILE A 8 5.41 5.53 -2.37
N VAL A 9 4.95 6.74 -2.05
CA VAL A 9 4.39 7.08 -0.74
C VAL A 9 2.91 7.38 -0.91
N ALA A 10 2.06 6.67 -0.18
CA ALA A 10 0.61 6.84 -0.20
C ALA A 10 0.11 7.30 1.17
N PHE A 11 -0.89 8.18 1.18
CA PHE A 11 -1.56 8.62 2.39
C PHE A 11 -3.02 8.26 2.28
N TYR A 12 -3.59 7.73 3.36
CA TYR A 12 -5.01 7.44 3.39
C TYR A 12 -5.71 7.96 4.64
N CYS A 13 -7.03 8.08 4.57
CA CYS A 13 -7.80 8.51 5.72
C CYS A 13 -7.80 7.44 6.82
N SER A 14 -7.81 7.88 8.07
CA SER A 14 -7.82 7.03 9.27
C SER A 14 -9.06 6.13 9.39
N ASN A 15 -10.07 6.34 8.55
CA ASN A 15 -11.36 5.69 8.66
C ASN A 15 -11.49 4.64 7.53
N CYS A 16 -12.16 4.99 6.43
CA CYS A 16 -12.55 4.01 5.41
C CYS A 16 -11.36 3.31 4.75
N ALA A 17 -10.30 4.06 4.41
CA ALA A 17 -9.18 3.51 3.67
C ALA A 17 -8.20 2.74 4.57
N SER A 18 -8.02 3.16 5.83
CA SER A 18 -7.33 2.36 6.84
C SER A 18 -8.01 1.01 7.08
N ALA A 19 -9.33 1.02 7.25
CA ALA A 19 -10.10 -0.22 7.42
C ALA A 19 -10.01 -1.13 6.18
N ALA A 20 -10.05 -0.57 4.98
CA ALA A 20 -9.85 -1.32 3.75
C ALA A 20 -8.46 -1.96 3.67
N ALA A 21 -7.41 -1.26 4.11
CA ALA A 21 -6.05 -1.77 4.14
C ALA A 21 -5.91 -2.96 5.13
N GLU A 22 -6.54 -2.87 6.30
CA GLU A 22 -6.57 -3.98 7.28
C GLU A 22 -7.28 -5.22 6.72
N VAL A 23 -8.43 -5.03 6.06
CA VAL A 23 -9.17 -6.13 5.41
C VAL A 23 -8.32 -6.76 4.30
N ALA A 24 -7.68 -5.95 3.45
CA ALA A 24 -6.80 -6.46 2.39
C ALA A 24 -5.63 -7.28 2.96
N ASN A 25 -5.03 -6.83 4.06
CA ASN A 25 -3.97 -7.57 4.75
C ASN A 25 -4.46 -8.93 5.29
N GLY A 26 -5.64 -8.98 5.91
CA GLY A 26 -6.25 -10.22 6.39
C GLY A 26 -6.62 -11.21 5.27
N LEU A 27 -6.87 -10.71 4.06
CA LEU A 27 -7.12 -11.50 2.85
C LEU A 27 -5.86 -11.85 2.06
N HIS A 28 -4.67 -11.50 2.56
CA HIS A 28 -3.39 -11.66 1.86
C HIS A 28 -3.33 -10.94 0.49
N MET A 29 -4.06 -9.83 0.35
CA MET A 29 -3.98 -8.94 -0.82
C MET A 29 -2.88 -7.90 -0.59
N ALA A 30 -1.64 -8.31 -0.84
CA ALA A 30 -0.47 -7.48 -0.59
C ALA A 30 -0.31 -6.36 -1.64
N LEU A 31 0.17 -5.21 -1.17
CA LEU A 31 0.73 -4.18 -2.05
C LEU A 31 2.16 -4.57 -2.47
N PRO A 32 2.64 -4.09 -3.63
CA PRO A 32 4.05 -4.16 -3.99
C PRO A 32 4.96 -3.55 -2.91
N ASP A 33 6.14 -4.15 -2.71
CA ASP A 33 7.10 -3.76 -1.65
C ASP A 33 7.66 -2.34 -1.80
N ASN A 34 7.53 -1.73 -2.98
CA ASN A 34 7.99 -0.37 -3.27
C ASN A 34 6.99 0.72 -2.84
N ILE A 35 5.90 0.35 -2.14
CA ILE A 35 4.89 1.26 -1.62
C ILE A 35 5.00 1.35 -0.11
N LYS A 36 5.19 2.57 0.41
CA LYS A 36 5.07 2.89 1.83
C LYS A 36 3.79 3.66 2.07
N VAL A 37 2.91 3.14 2.93
CA VAL A 37 1.66 3.81 3.31
C VAL A 37 1.81 4.52 4.64
N ILE A 38 1.22 5.71 4.78
CA ILE A 38 1.21 6.57 5.96
C ILE A 38 -0.23 6.89 6.36
#